data_AF-A0A915P0T2-F1
#
_entry.id   AF-A0A915P0T2-F1
#
_cell.length_a   1.000
_cell.length_b   1.000
_cell.length_c   1.000
_cell.angle_alpha   90.00
_cell.angle_beta   90.00
_cell.angle_gamma   90.00
#
_symmetry.space_group_name_H-M   'P 1'
#
loop_
_entity.id
_entity.type
_entity.pdbx_description
1 polymer ?
#
loop_
_entity_poly.entity_id
_entity_poly.type
_entity_poly.pdbx_seq_one_letter_code
_entity_poly.pdbx_strand_id
1 'polypeptide(L)'
;MSTKQKTKQRDLSSDSSKSGSSKNDSSVGDVKDTSPASDKVFNKYGMAAEIVNTVLKEILAELKVDAEVGQLCSRGDARILELTSNLFKREKNVQKGI
;
A
#
# COMPACT_ATOMS: atom_id res chain seq x y z
N MET A 1 4.66 -55.96 20.86
CA MET A 1 3.36 -56.46 20.36
C MET A 1 2.31 -55.42 20.71
N SER A 2 1.70 -54.83 19.69
CA SER A 2 0.87 -53.63 19.73
C SER A 2 -0.49 -53.83 20.41
N THR A 3 -0.91 -52.86 21.22
CA THR A 3 -2.33 -52.67 21.59
C THR A 3 -2.76 -51.24 21.38
N LYS A 4 -3.84 -51.10 20.60
CA LYS A 4 -4.41 -49.91 19.96
C LYS A 4 -4.88 -48.83 20.94
N GLN A 5 -4.58 -47.57 20.61
CA GLN A 5 -5.30 -46.40 21.13
C GLN A 5 -6.68 -46.31 20.47
N LYS A 6 -7.72 -46.05 21.27
CA LYS A 6 -9.09 -45.76 20.82
C LYS A 6 -9.48 -44.38 21.36
N THR A 7 -9.28 -43.34 20.57
CA THR A 7 -9.77 -42.00 20.89
C THR A 7 -11.17 -41.84 20.30
N LYS A 8 -12.10 -41.51 21.18
CA LYS A 8 -13.53 -41.32 20.96
C LYS A 8 -13.78 -40.01 20.21
N GLN A 9 -14.19 -40.11 18.94
CA GLN A 9 -14.77 -39.03 18.17
C GLN A 9 -16.13 -38.65 18.78
N ARG A 10 -16.36 -37.35 19.01
CA ARG A 10 -17.68 -36.77 19.17
C ARG A 10 -17.78 -35.66 18.13
N ASP A 11 -18.63 -35.90 17.15
CA ASP A 11 -19.11 -34.93 16.18
C ASP A 11 -19.78 -33.75 16.89
N LEU A 12 -19.57 -32.53 16.40
CA LEU A 12 -20.63 -31.54 16.29
C LEU A 12 -20.28 -30.54 15.17
N SER A 13 -21.23 -30.42 14.26
CA SER A 13 -21.32 -29.69 13.00
C SER A 13 -21.22 -28.16 13.09
N SER A 14 -20.69 -27.52 12.04
CA SER A 14 -21.28 -26.34 11.35
C SER A 14 -20.35 -25.90 10.20
N ASP A 15 -20.79 -26.11 8.95
CA ASP A 15 -21.14 -25.05 7.98
C ASP A 15 -20.03 -23.98 7.82
N SER A 16 -19.33 -23.85 6.70
CA SER A 16 -19.92 -23.44 5.43
C SER A 16 -18.82 -23.15 4.39
N SER A 17 -19.12 -23.50 3.14
CA SER A 17 -18.85 -22.70 1.94
C SER A 17 -17.43 -22.45 1.41
N LYS A 18 -17.19 -23.16 0.28
CA LYS A 18 -16.76 -22.61 -1.02
C LYS A 18 -15.33 -22.06 -1.12
N SER A 19 -14.43 -22.99 -1.50
CA SER A 19 -13.16 -22.72 -2.19
C SER A 19 -13.40 -21.84 -3.44
N GLY A 20 -13.27 -20.52 -3.26
CA GLY A 20 -13.16 -19.56 -4.34
C GLY A 20 -11.71 -19.45 -4.77
N SER A 21 -11.37 -20.18 -5.84
CA SER A 21 -10.16 -19.98 -6.62
C SER A 21 -10.10 -18.56 -7.16
N SER A 22 -9.29 -17.70 -6.54
CA SER A 22 -8.93 -16.41 -7.12
C SER A 22 -7.93 -16.65 -8.23
N LYS A 23 -8.47 -16.54 -9.45
CA LYS A 23 -7.77 -16.51 -10.73
C LYS A 23 -6.59 -15.54 -10.63
N ASN A 24 -5.39 -16.01 -10.98
CA ASN A 24 -4.35 -15.12 -11.46
C ASN A 24 -4.91 -14.40 -12.69
N ASP A 25 -5.28 -13.14 -12.52
CA ASP A 25 -5.54 -12.24 -13.63
C ASP A 25 -4.19 -11.94 -14.28
N SER A 26 -3.85 -12.76 -15.26
CA SER A 26 -2.77 -12.49 -16.20
C SER A 26 -3.22 -11.37 -17.14
N SER A 27 -3.25 -10.14 -16.63
CA SER A 27 -3.24 -8.96 -17.49
C SER A 27 -1.84 -8.84 -18.09
N VAL A 28 -1.68 -9.39 -19.30
CA VAL A 28 -0.61 -8.98 -20.23
C VAL A 28 -0.90 -7.53 -20.62
N GLY A 29 -0.64 -6.61 -19.70
CA GLY A 29 -0.42 -5.20 -20.00
C GLY A 29 1.04 -5.04 -20.44
N ASP A 30 1.33 -4.01 -21.24
CA ASP A 30 2.67 -3.48 -21.49
C ASP A 30 3.65 -3.90 -20.40
N VAL A 31 4.75 -4.58 -20.76
CA VAL A 31 5.86 -4.84 -19.83
C VAL A 31 6.37 -3.47 -19.42
N LYS A 32 5.77 -2.90 -18.37
CA LYS A 32 6.23 -1.68 -17.73
C LYS A 32 7.60 -2.05 -17.22
N ASP A 33 8.61 -1.49 -17.86
CA ASP A 33 9.95 -1.52 -17.34
C ASP A 33 9.92 -0.91 -15.94
N THR A 34 9.95 -1.77 -14.94
CA THR A 34 9.97 -1.44 -13.51
C THR A 34 11.40 -1.39 -12.97
N SER A 35 12.40 -1.55 -13.84
CA SER A 35 13.80 -1.50 -13.45
C SER A 35 14.17 -0.12 -12.93
N PRO A 36 14.87 -0.01 -11.79
CA PRO A 36 15.42 1.27 -11.31
C PRO A 36 16.42 1.90 -12.28
N ALA A 37 17.00 1.11 -13.19
CA ALA A 37 17.88 1.61 -14.25
C ALA A 37 17.13 2.37 -15.35
N SER A 38 15.81 2.27 -15.38
CA SER A 38 14.95 2.99 -16.33
C SER A 38 14.78 4.44 -15.87
N ASP A 39 15.10 5.42 -16.72
CA ASP A 39 14.94 6.85 -16.40
C ASP A 39 13.52 7.20 -15.94
N LYS A 40 12.51 6.51 -16.51
CA LYS A 40 11.10 6.69 -16.13
C LYS A 40 10.84 6.30 -14.68
N VAL A 41 11.47 5.22 -14.22
CA VAL A 41 11.34 4.71 -12.86
C VAL A 41 12.16 5.59 -11.92
N PHE A 42 13.40 5.92 -12.28
CA PHE A 42 14.26 6.82 -11.52
C PHE A 42 13.59 8.18 -11.28
N ASN A 43 13.01 8.79 -12.32
CA ASN A 43 12.31 10.07 -12.19
C ASN A 43 11.08 9.98 -11.28
N LYS A 44 10.34 8.86 -11.29
CA LYS A 44 9.22 8.64 -10.35
C LYS A 44 9.70 8.61 -8.90
N TYR A 45 10.79 7.91 -8.62
CA TYR A 45 11.39 7.89 -7.29
C TYR A 45 11.93 9.25 -6.86
N GLY A 46 12.61 9.97 -7.76
CA GLY A 46 13.11 11.32 -7.50
C GLY A 46 11.98 12.29 -7.11
N MET A 47 10.91 12.34 -7.91
CA MET A 47 9.75 13.18 -7.59
C MET A 47 9.07 12.76 -6.29
N ALA A 48 8.94 11.46 -6.01
CA ALA A 48 8.37 11.00 -4.75
C ALA A 48 9.23 11.43 -3.54
N ALA A 49 10.55 11.34 -3.66
CA ALA A 49 11.48 11.79 -2.63
C ALA A 49 11.38 13.31 -2.39
N GLU A 50 11.27 14.11 -3.45
CA GLU A 50 11.08 15.56 -3.34
C GLU A 50 9.77 15.93 -2.63
N ILE A 51 8.67 15.24 -2.96
CA ILE A 51 7.37 15.43 -2.30
C ILE A 51 7.49 15.12 -0.80
N VAL A 52 7.99 13.93 -0.45
CA VAL A 52 8.09 13.49 0.95
C VAL A 52 9.02 14.41 1.74
N ASN A 53 10.15 14.82 1.17
CA ASN A 53 11.07 15.75 1.83
C ASN A 53 10.44 17.14 2.08
N THR A 54 9.60 17.60 1.16
CA THR A 54 8.88 18.87 1.32
C THR A 54 7.86 18.77 2.45
N VAL A 55 7.00 17.74 2.41
CA VAL A 55 5.98 17.50 3.44
C VAL A 55 6.62 17.29 4.81
N LEU A 56 7.69 16.51 4.89
CA LEU A 56 8.40 16.26 6.14
C LEU A 56 8.92 17.55 6.77
N LYS A 57 9.51 18.46 5.98
CA LYS A 57 9.97 19.76 6.48
C LYS A 57 8.81 20.63 6.99
N GLU A 58 7.68 20.62 6.29
CA GLU A 58 6.47 21.35 6.72
C GLU A 58 5.94 20.79 8.05
N ILE A 59 5.81 19.46 8.19
CA ILE A 59 5.38 18.81 9.43
C ILE A 59 6.35 19.06 10.58
N LEU A 60 7.67 18.98 10.34
CA LEU A 60 8.69 19.27 11.34
C LEU A 60 8.59 20.71 11.88
N ALA A 61 8.22 21.68 11.05
CA ALA A 61 8.03 23.07 11.48
C ALA A 61 6.80 23.26 12.39
N GLU A 62 5.89 22.28 12.40
CA GLU A 62 4.65 22.30 13.17
C GLU A 62 4.72 21.47 14.45
N LEU A 63 5.79 20.69 14.63
CA LEU A 63 6.09 19.97 15.86
C LEU A 63 6.38 20.97 16.98
N LYS A 64 5.34 21.25 17.76
CA LYS A 64 5.39 22.13 18.93
C LYS A 64 4.90 21.36 20.15
N VAL A 65 5.25 21.85 21.33
CA VAL A 65 4.66 21.38 22.59
C VAL A 65 3.13 21.55 22.45
N ASP A 66 2.37 20.51 22.81
CA ASP A 66 0.91 20.40 22.66
C ASP A 66 0.37 20.18 21.24
N ALA A 67 1.21 19.88 20.25
CA ALA A 67 0.72 19.48 18.93
C ALA A 67 0.04 18.09 18.98
N GLU A 68 -1.19 18.01 18.47
CA GLU A 68 -1.94 16.75 18.38
C GLU A 68 -1.42 15.91 17.21
N VAL A 69 -0.99 14.68 17.50
CA VAL A 69 -0.46 13.74 16.49
C VAL A 69 -1.48 13.45 15.38
N GLY A 70 -2.77 13.31 15.72
CA GLY A 70 -3.84 13.07 14.74
C GLY A 70 -3.97 14.19 13.70
N GLN A 71 -3.84 15.44 14.15
CA GLN A 71 -3.85 16.62 13.25
C GLN A 71 -2.61 16.65 12.35
N LEU A 72 -1.43 16.34 12.91
CA LEU A 72 -0.19 16.29 12.14
C LEU A 72 -0.23 15.23 11.04
N CYS A 73 -0.70 14.01 11.35
CA CYS A 73 -0.88 12.96 10.35
C CYS A 73 -1.89 13.37 9.27
N SER A 74 -3.06 13.85 9.68
CA SER A 74 -4.12 14.28 8.74
C SER A 74 -3.62 15.37 7.79
N ARG A 75 -2.80 16.30 8.31
CA ARG A 75 -2.20 17.37 7.51
C ARG A 75 -1.11 16.85 6.57
N GLY A 76 -0.28 15.92 7.03
CA GLY A 76 0.73 15.26 6.19
C GLY A 76 0.10 14.56 5.01
N ASP A 77 -0.94 13.76 5.26
CA ASP A 77 -1.69 13.02 4.23
C ASP A 77 -2.34 13.97 3.23
N ALA A 78 -3.03 15.02 3.73
CA ALA A 78 -3.64 16.03 2.89
C ALA A 78 -2.62 16.71 1.97
N ARG A 79 -1.42 17.01 2.48
CA ARG A 79 -0.36 17.65 1.70
C ARG A 79 0.24 16.72 0.65
N ILE A 80 0.45 15.44 0.99
CA ILE A 80 0.91 14.43 0.02
C ILE A 80 -0.12 14.28 -1.11
N LEU A 81 -1.42 14.20 -0.79
CA LEU A 81 -2.49 14.12 -1.77
C LEU A 81 -2.54 15.35 -2.68
N GLU A 82 -2.39 16.56 -2.12
CA GLU A 82 -2.34 17.80 -2.89
C GLU A 82 -1.19 17.78 -3.91
N LEU A 83 0.04 17.51 -3.46
CA LEU A 83 1.23 17.52 -4.31
C LEU A 83 1.18 16.42 -5.38
N THR A 84 0.76 15.21 -5.01
CA THR A 84 0.68 14.07 -5.94
C THR A 84 -0.46 14.21 -6.95
N SER A 85 -1.57 14.88 -6.59
CA SER A 85 -2.68 15.16 -7.53
C SER A 85 -2.20 15.95 -8.75
N ASN A 86 -1.18 16.79 -8.57
CA ASN A 86 -0.63 17.66 -9.60
C ASN A 86 0.32 16.96 -10.58
N LEU A 87 0.81 15.77 -10.25
CA LEU A 87 1.72 15.00 -11.10
C LEU A 87 0.97 14.10 -12.08
N PHE A 88 1.59 13.69 -13.19
CA PHE A 88 1.07 12.66 -14.09
C PHE A 88 -0.37 12.87 -14.62
N LYS A 89 -0.86 14.12 -14.73
CA LYS A 89 -2.25 14.42 -15.18
C LYS A 89 -2.60 13.87 -16.56
N ARG A 90 -1.60 13.65 -17.42
CA ARG A 90 -1.77 13.09 -18.77
C ARG A 90 -1.73 11.57 -18.82
N GLU A 91 -1.19 10.91 -17.79
CA GLU A 91 -1.11 9.47 -17.72
C GLU A 91 -2.36 8.93 -17.02
N LYS A 92 -3.22 8.27 -17.80
CA LYS A 92 -4.40 7.59 -17.28
C LYS A 92 -3.94 6.35 -16.51
N ASN A 93 -4.55 6.09 -15.35
CA ASN A 93 -4.30 4.89 -14.52
C ASN A 93 -2.93 4.84 -13.80
N VAL A 94 -2.40 6.00 -13.38
CA VAL A 94 -1.25 6.04 -12.45
C VAL A 94 -1.76 6.09 -11.02
N GLN A 95 -1.42 5.06 -10.24
CA GLN A 95 -1.62 5.08 -8.79
C GLN A 95 -0.57 5.99 -8.15
N LYS A 96 -1.03 6.97 -7.37
CA LYS A 96 -0.23 8.00 -6.71
C LYS A 96 -1.00 8.55 -5.50
N GLY A 97 -0.29 9.02 -4.49
CA GLY A 97 -0.90 9.49 -3.24
C GLY A 97 -0.51 8.62 -2.06
N ILE A 98 -1.37 8.61 -1.03
CA ILE A 98 -1.26 7.76 0.16
C ILE A 98 -2.21 6.55 0.06
#